data_AF-A0A2A5GE48-F1
#
_entry.id   AF-A0A2A5GE48-F1
#
_cell.length_a   1.000
_cell.length_b   1.000
_cell.length_c   1.000
_cell.angle_alpha   90.00
_cell.angle_beta   90.00
_cell.angle_gamma   90.00
#
_symmetry.space_group_name_H-M   'P 1'
#
loop_
_entity.id
_entity.type
_entity.pdbx_description
1 polymer ?
#
loop_
_entity_poly.entity_id
_entity_poly.type
_entity_poly.pdbx_seq_one_letter_code
_entity_poly.pdbx_strand_id
1 'polypeptide(L)'
;MELSAPINELKRKAKLVRRETGIPHNQALDRIAKDEGYASWSFLIRKYEDQKTKPTQKPKSGYLIKNLPFDADYRAEAIELANSTFEEVIRRIEPDNPRKTIELWNVDDYVDNHHLSENMLPIDSEYALSLIEAFLWHHVVKLATKADRMSVGQD
;
A
#
# COMPACT_ATOMS: atom_id res chain seq x y z
N MET A 1 12.14 -3.72 12.08
CA MET A 1 12.93 -4.93 11.78
C MET A 1 13.55 -4.74 10.43
N GLU A 2 14.81 -5.14 10.29
CA GLU A 2 15.57 -4.97 9.06
C GLU A 2 15.56 -6.30 8.33
N LEU A 3 14.63 -6.46 7.38
CA LEU A 3 14.73 -7.52 6.38
C LEU A 3 15.87 -7.14 5.42
N SER A 4 16.63 -8.13 4.94
CA SER A 4 17.69 -7.92 3.96
C SER A 4 17.17 -7.39 2.62
N ALA A 5 15.90 -7.66 2.34
CA ALA A 5 15.18 -7.19 1.17
C ALA A 5 13.67 -7.05 1.45
N PRO A 6 12.95 -6.26 0.63
CA PRO A 6 11.48 -6.23 0.65
C PRO A 6 10.84 -7.61 0.48
N ILE A 7 9.64 -7.84 1.05
CA ILE A 7 8.96 -9.15 1.04
C ILE A 7 8.70 -9.68 -0.38
N ASN A 8 8.40 -8.83 -1.34
CA ASN A 8 8.25 -9.20 -2.75
C ASN A 8 9.56 -9.79 -3.32
N GLU A 9 10.70 -9.18 -3.01
CA GLU A 9 12.01 -9.70 -3.40
C GLU A 9 12.33 -11.02 -2.71
N LEU A 10 12.00 -11.16 -1.43
CA LEU A 10 12.15 -12.43 -0.71
C LEU A 10 11.28 -13.55 -1.31
N LYS A 11 10.05 -13.24 -1.73
CA LYS A 11 9.18 -14.19 -2.46
C LYS A 11 9.76 -14.56 -3.82
N ARG A 12 10.40 -13.61 -4.52
CA ARG A 12 11.08 -13.86 -5.79
C ARG A 12 12.28 -14.79 -5.59
N LYS A 13 13.10 -14.55 -4.57
CA LYS A 13 14.20 -15.45 -4.17
C LYS A 13 13.68 -16.86 -3.87
N ALA A 14 12.58 -17.00 -3.11
CA ALA A 14 11.98 -18.30 -2.82
C ALA A 14 11.51 -19.04 -4.10
N LYS A 15 11.00 -18.33 -5.11
CA LYS A 15 10.65 -18.93 -6.41
C LYS A 15 11.88 -19.45 -7.15
N LEU A 16 13.02 -18.75 -7.07
CA LEU A 16 14.29 -19.21 -7.66
C LEU A 16 14.82 -20.45 -6.94
N VAL A 17 14.87 -20.41 -5.61
CA VAL A 17 15.28 -21.57 -4.78
C VAL A 17 14.43 -22.80 -5.09
N ARG A 18 13.11 -22.65 -5.26
CA ARG A 18 12.22 -23.74 -5.68
C ARG A 18 12.63 -24.33 -7.04
N ARG A 19 13.00 -23.49 -8.00
CA ARG A 19 13.41 -23.95 -9.35
C ARG A 19 14.75 -24.67 -9.32
N GLU A 20 15.69 -24.20 -8.51
CA GLU A 20 17.04 -24.76 -8.39
C GLU A 20 17.07 -26.06 -7.58
N THR A 21 16.29 -26.13 -6.51
CA THR A 21 16.36 -27.24 -5.54
C THR A 21 15.20 -28.22 -5.65
N GLY A 22 14.18 -27.92 -6.46
CA GLY A 22 13.00 -28.77 -6.66
C GLY A 22 12.06 -28.87 -5.46
N ILE A 23 12.32 -28.14 -4.37
CA ILE A 23 11.51 -28.21 -3.15
C ILE A 23 10.14 -27.53 -3.32
N PRO A 24 9.11 -27.92 -2.53
CA PRO A 24 7.84 -27.22 -2.47
C PRO A 24 8.00 -25.72 -2.15
N HIS A 25 7.09 -24.89 -2.68
CA HIS A 25 7.19 -23.42 -2.54
C HIS A 25 7.15 -22.95 -1.08
N ASN A 26 6.35 -23.59 -0.23
CA ASN A 26 6.31 -23.29 1.21
C ASN A 26 7.66 -23.56 1.89
N GLN A 27 8.34 -24.65 1.55
CA GLN A 27 9.67 -24.96 2.08
C GLN A 27 10.73 -24.00 1.58
N ALA A 28 10.62 -23.54 0.32
CA ALA A 28 11.51 -22.50 -0.21
C ALA A 28 11.32 -21.17 0.53
N LEU A 29 10.07 -20.80 0.84
CA LEU A 29 9.75 -19.63 1.65
C LEU A 29 10.30 -19.77 3.08
N ASP A 30 10.17 -20.94 3.70
CA ASP A 30 10.74 -21.19 5.04
C ASP A 30 12.27 -21.14 5.05
N ARG A 31 12.94 -21.56 3.97
CA ARG A 31 14.40 -21.37 3.81
C ARG A 31 14.76 -19.89 3.80
N ILE A 32 14.09 -19.10 2.96
CA ILE A 32 14.33 -17.65 2.92
C ILE A 32 14.04 -17.01 4.28
N ALA A 33 12.97 -17.40 4.97
CA ALA A 33 12.67 -16.88 6.30
C ALA A 33 13.78 -17.18 7.32
N LYS A 34 14.38 -18.38 7.26
CA LYS A 34 15.52 -18.76 8.11
C LYS A 34 16.78 -17.95 7.80
N ASP A 35 17.03 -17.66 6.52
CA ASP A 35 18.13 -16.79 6.10
C ASP A 35 17.95 -15.36 6.62
N GLU A 36 16.70 -14.90 6.74
CA GLU A 36 16.32 -13.62 7.38
C GLU A 36 16.27 -13.69 8.93
N GLY A 37 16.59 -14.84 9.53
CA GLY A 37 16.62 -15.03 10.99
C GLY A 37 15.30 -15.42 11.66
N TYR A 38 14.30 -15.87 10.89
CA TYR A 38 12.98 -16.29 11.40
C TYR A 38 12.77 -17.80 11.33
N ALA A 39 11.95 -18.34 12.23
CA ALA A 39 11.67 -19.78 12.30
C ALA A 39 10.91 -20.33 11.07
N SER A 40 10.02 -19.52 10.49
CA SER A 40 9.19 -19.89 9.34
C SER A 40 8.70 -18.65 8.60
N TRP A 41 8.27 -18.83 7.36
CA TRP A 41 7.70 -17.75 6.56
C TRP A 41 6.46 -17.15 7.21
N SER A 42 5.57 -17.97 7.77
CA SER A 42 4.39 -17.48 8.49
C SER A 42 4.74 -16.63 9.71
N PHE A 43 5.82 -16.98 10.43
CA PHE A 43 6.29 -16.19 11.57
C PHE A 43 6.91 -14.86 11.12
N LEU A 44 7.68 -14.86 10.02
CA LEU A 44 8.19 -13.65 9.38
C LEU A 44 7.04 -12.73 8.97
N ILE A 45 6.04 -13.25 8.25
CA ILE A 45 4.86 -12.48 7.84
C ILE A 45 4.13 -11.94 9.06
N ARG A 46 3.87 -12.75 10.09
CA ARG A 46 3.23 -12.25 11.31
C ARG A 46 4.02 -11.11 11.96
N LYS A 47 5.33 -11.25 12.09
CA LYS A 47 6.20 -10.19 12.64
C LYS A 47 6.26 -8.95 11.76
N TYR A 48 6.15 -9.13 10.44
CA TYR A 48 6.07 -8.04 9.50
C TYR A 48 4.72 -7.32 9.60
N GLU A 49 3.60 -8.04 9.67
CA GLU A 49 2.27 -7.47 9.89
C GLU A 49 2.13 -6.82 11.27
N ASP A 50 2.73 -7.41 12.32
CA ASP A 50 2.82 -6.82 13.66
C ASP A 50 3.71 -5.56 13.69
N GLN A 51 4.57 -5.35 12.69
CA GLN A 51 5.36 -4.11 12.54
C GLN A 51 4.73 -3.11 11.59
N LYS A 52 3.98 -3.61 10.60
CA LYS A 52 2.95 -2.84 9.90
C LYS A 52 1.75 -2.57 10.80
N THR A 53 1.89 -2.64 12.14
CA THR A 53 0.83 -2.26 13.07
C THR A 53 0.12 -1.04 12.52
N LYS A 54 -1.14 -1.32 12.17
CA LYS A 54 -2.14 -0.51 11.48
C LYS A 54 -2.03 0.97 11.85
N PRO A 55 -2.33 1.93 10.94
CA PRO A 55 -2.83 3.21 11.41
C PRO A 55 -4.01 2.86 12.33
N THR A 56 -3.84 3.30 13.57
CA THR A 56 -4.59 2.92 14.76
C THR A 56 -6.03 2.46 14.50
N GLN A 57 -6.32 1.16 14.70
CA GLN A 57 -7.60 0.78 15.31
C GLN A 57 -7.56 1.22 16.78
N LYS A 58 -7.55 2.54 17.02
CA LYS A 58 -8.20 3.07 18.19
C LYS A 58 -9.68 2.89 17.89
N PRO A 59 -10.51 2.35 18.80
CA PRO A 59 -11.93 2.63 18.72
C PRO A 59 -12.12 4.13 19.05
N LYS A 60 -11.77 5.01 18.12
CA LYS A 60 -12.52 6.25 17.99
C LYS A 60 -13.86 5.75 17.48
N SER A 61 -14.92 5.91 18.27
CA SER A 61 -16.29 5.80 17.77
C SER A 61 -16.34 6.46 16.39
N GLY A 62 -16.51 5.67 15.32
CA GLY A 62 -16.69 6.22 13.98
C GLY A 62 -17.73 7.32 14.04
N TYR A 63 -17.43 8.47 13.42
CA TYR A 63 -18.34 9.59 13.34
C TYR A 63 -18.81 9.77 11.92
N LEU A 64 -19.99 10.37 11.78
CA LEU A 64 -20.55 10.64 10.47
C LEU A 64 -19.94 11.90 9.88
N ILE A 65 -19.24 11.73 8.76
CA ILE A 65 -18.88 12.82 7.86
C ILE A 65 -20.16 13.24 7.13
N LYS A 66 -20.52 14.52 7.23
CA LYS A 66 -21.79 15.04 6.69
C LYS A 66 -21.62 15.96 5.51
N ASN A 67 -20.50 16.68 5.44
CA ASN A 67 -20.24 17.71 4.43
C ASN A 67 -18.79 17.60 3.95
N LEU A 68 -18.54 18.14 2.76
CA LEU A 68 -17.22 18.48 2.26
C LEU A 68 -17.04 20.01 2.30
N PRO A 69 -15.81 20.54 2.42
CA PRO A 69 -14.55 19.82 2.64
C PRO A 69 -14.49 19.14 4.03
N PHE A 70 -13.60 18.16 4.17
CA PHE A 70 -13.42 17.43 5.41
C PHE A 70 -12.99 18.33 6.57
N ASP A 71 -13.36 17.94 7.79
CA ASP A 71 -12.76 18.53 8.98
C ASP A 71 -11.26 18.18 9.08
N ALA A 72 -10.54 18.97 9.86
CA ALA A 72 -9.09 18.84 9.99
C ALA A 72 -8.66 17.48 10.57
N ASP A 73 -9.48 16.88 11.44
CA ASP A 73 -9.15 15.63 12.11
C ASP A 73 -9.24 14.46 11.12
N TYR A 74 -10.34 14.36 10.37
CA TYR A 74 -10.48 13.37 9.29
C TYR A 74 -9.37 13.55 8.25
N ARG A 75 -9.17 14.79 7.78
CA ARG A 75 -8.24 15.07 6.68
C ARG A 75 -6.81 14.67 7.05
N ALA A 76 -6.37 14.94 8.28
CA ALA A 76 -5.05 14.54 8.75
C ALA A 76 -4.89 13.00 8.74
N GLU A 77 -5.90 12.27 9.23
CA GLU A 77 -5.91 10.81 9.27
C GLU A 77 -5.93 10.21 7.84
N ALA A 78 -6.71 10.79 6.93
CA ALA A 78 -6.77 10.40 5.53
C ALA A 78 -5.43 10.62 4.79
N ILE A 79 -4.72 11.71 5.07
CA ILE A 79 -3.40 12.01 4.48
C ILE A 79 -2.35 10.99 4.93
N GLU A 80 -2.31 10.68 6.22
CA GLU A 80 -1.38 9.68 6.77
C GLU A 80 -1.64 8.31 6.13
N LEU A 81 -2.92 7.91 6.07
CA LEU A 81 -3.33 6.65 5.47
C LEU A 81 -2.99 6.61 3.97
N ALA A 82 -3.36 7.64 3.20
CA ALA A 82 -3.14 7.69 1.76
C ALA A 82 -1.65 7.60 1.40
N ASN A 83 -0.76 8.29 2.13
CA ASN A 83 0.68 8.19 1.90
C ASN A 83 1.21 6.77 2.19
N SER A 84 0.82 6.17 3.31
CA SER A 84 1.23 4.80 3.67
C SER A 84 0.74 3.78 2.64
N THR A 85 -0.53 3.88 2.23
CA THR A 85 -1.12 3.03 1.18
C THR A 85 -0.43 3.26 -0.17
N PHE A 86 -0.13 4.51 -0.54
CA PHE A 86 0.56 4.85 -1.78
C PHE A 86 1.91 4.14 -1.88
N GLU A 87 2.72 4.21 -0.81
CA GLU A 87 4.00 3.53 -0.79
C GLU A 87 3.85 2.00 -0.93
N GLU A 88 2.85 1.41 -0.28
CA GLU A 88 2.58 -0.02 -0.41
C GLU A 88 2.16 -0.39 -1.83
N VAL A 89 1.30 0.41 -2.45
CA VAL A 89 0.87 0.19 -3.83
C VAL A 89 2.05 0.29 -4.78
N ILE A 90 2.87 1.35 -4.71
CA ILE A 90 4.05 1.52 -5.56
C ILE A 90 4.97 0.30 -5.47
N ARG A 91 5.23 -0.21 -4.25
CA ARG A 91 6.03 -1.42 -4.03
C ARG A 91 5.42 -2.67 -4.67
N ARG A 92 4.10 -2.74 -4.77
CA ARG A 92 3.38 -3.92 -5.31
C ARG A 92 3.23 -3.87 -6.82
N ILE A 93 2.99 -2.69 -7.40
CA ILE A 93 2.75 -2.56 -8.84
C ILE A 93 4.05 -2.49 -9.65
N GLU A 94 5.17 -2.07 -9.02
CA GLU A 94 6.49 -1.95 -9.66
C GLU A 94 6.41 -1.26 -11.04
N PRO A 95 6.00 0.02 -11.10
CA PRO A 95 5.72 0.68 -12.38
C PRO A 95 7.01 0.90 -13.18
N ASP A 96 6.92 0.98 -14.51
CA ASP A 96 8.08 1.14 -15.40
C ASP A 96 8.85 2.45 -15.14
N ASN A 97 8.14 3.52 -14.75
CA ASN A 97 8.70 4.82 -14.42
C ASN A 97 8.42 5.20 -12.95
N PRO A 98 9.06 4.56 -11.95
CA PRO A 98 8.70 4.71 -10.53
C PRO A 98 9.00 6.10 -10.00
N ARG A 99 10.14 6.69 -10.37
CA ARG A 99 10.49 8.06 -9.94
C ARG A 99 9.47 9.08 -10.42
N LYS A 100 9.03 8.98 -11.67
CA LYS A 100 8.06 9.91 -12.25
C LYS A 100 6.65 9.67 -11.71
N THR A 101 6.29 8.42 -11.45
CA THR A 101 5.03 8.08 -10.77
C THR A 101 4.95 8.70 -9.37
N ILE A 102 6.06 8.65 -8.60
CA ILE A 102 6.17 9.28 -7.29
C ILE A 102 6.09 10.81 -7.40
N GLU A 103 6.74 11.41 -8.41
CA GLU A 103 6.67 12.86 -8.64
C GLU A 103 5.25 13.36 -8.97
N LEU A 104 4.42 12.52 -9.58
CA LEU A 104 3.03 12.83 -9.89
C LEU A 104 2.07 12.66 -8.70
N TRP A 105 2.52 12.06 -7.59
CA TRP A 105 1.68 11.85 -6.41
C TRP A 105 1.42 13.18 -5.70
N ASN A 106 0.15 13.47 -5.49
CA ASN A 106 -0.31 14.61 -4.70
C ASN A 106 -1.35 14.12 -3.70
N VAL A 107 -0.95 13.99 -2.43
CA VAL A 107 -1.81 13.45 -1.38
C VAL A 107 -2.98 14.38 -1.06
N ASP A 108 -2.77 15.70 -1.08
CA ASP A 108 -3.83 16.67 -0.84
C ASP A 108 -4.91 16.58 -1.92
N ASP A 109 -4.52 16.54 -3.20
CA ASP A 109 -5.46 16.34 -4.29
C ASP A 109 -6.22 15.01 -4.16
N TYR A 110 -5.50 13.92 -3.86
CA TYR A 110 -6.11 12.61 -3.69
C TYR A 110 -7.20 12.61 -2.61
N VAL A 111 -6.84 13.09 -1.41
CA VAL A 111 -7.75 13.13 -0.26
C VAL A 111 -8.90 14.09 -0.53
N ASP A 112 -8.68 15.24 -1.14
CA ASP A 112 -9.75 16.22 -1.30
C ASP A 112 -10.72 15.85 -2.45
N ASN A 113 -10.27 15.09 -3.46
CA ASN A 113 -11.01 14.95 -4.72
C ASN A 113 -11.27 13.52 -5.23
N HIS A 114 -10.62 12.46 -4.70
CA HIS A 114 -10.63 11.15 -5.38
C HIS A 114 -11.31 10.01 -4.63
N HIS A 115 -11.32 9.99 -3.29
CA HIS A 115 -11.85 8.84 -2.53
C HIS A 115 -13.31 9.00 -2.07
N LEU A 116 -13.83 10.22 -2.02
CA LEU A 116 -15.21 10.51 -1.62
C LEU A 116 -15.84 11.60 -2.50
N SER A 117 -17.17 11.58 -2.61
CA SER A 117 -17.97 12.60 -3.27
C SER A 117 -19.22 12.91 -2.45
N GLU A 118 -19.83 14.08 -2.67
CA GLU A 118 -20.98 14.56 -1.87
C GLU A 118 -22.17 13.59 -1.85
N ASN A 119 -22.38 12.83 -2.94
CA ASN A 119 -23.45 11.83 -3.04
C ASN A 119 -23.26 10.60 -2.13
N MET A 120 -22.08 10.42 -1.51
CA MET A 120 -21.83 9.34 -0.55
C MET A 120 -22.15 9.76 0.89
N LEU A 121 -22.51 11.02 1.12
CA LEU A 121 -22.74 11.56 2.45
C LEU A 121 -24.19 11.36 2.92
N PRO A 122 -24.42 11.18 4.24
CA PRO A 122 -23.41 11.03 5.28
C PRO A 122 -22.76 9.64 5.27
N ILE A 123 -21.47 9.58 5.60
CA ILE A 123 -20.71 8.33 5.65
C ILE A 123 -19.98 8.19 6.98
N ASP A 124 -19.84 6.97 7.46
CA ASP A 124 -19.00 6.67 8.62
C ASP A 124 -17.51 6.92 8.30
N SER A 125 -16.79 7.55 9.22
CA SER A 125 -15.38 7.92 9.05
C SER A 125 -14.47 6.70 8.84
N GLU A 126 -14.71 5.58 9.52
CA GLU A 126 -13.91 4.37 9.35
C GLU A 126 -14.16 3.75 7.97
N TYR A 127 -15.43 3.73 7.55
CA TYR A 127 -15.77 3.27 6.21
C TYR A 127 -15.14 4.16 5.14
N ALA A 128 -15.18 5.48 5.30
CA ALA A 128 -14.55 6.42 4.38
C ALA A 128 -13.03 6.22 4.27
N LEU A 129 -12.33 5.96 5.39
CA LEU A 129 -10.90 5.61 5.38
C LEU A 129 -10.64 4.28 4.67
N SER A 130 -11.50 3.28 4.85
CA SER A 130 -11.36 1.99 4.15
C SER A 130 -11.46 2.12 2.62
N LEU A 131 -12.16 3.14 2.11
CA LEU A 131 -12.23 3.42 0.68
C LEU A 131 -10.85 3.85 0.13
N ILE A 132 -10.04 4.56 0.91
CA ILE A 132 -8.68 4.91 0.53
C ILE A 132 -7.86 3.64 0.31
N GLU A 133 -7.85 2.72 1.28
CA GLU A 133 -7.13 1.45 1.16
C GLU A 133 -7.60 0.60 -0.02
N ALA A 134 -8.92 0.57 -0.26
CA ALA A 134 -9.53 -0.24 -1.31
C ALA A 134 -9.30 0.30 -2.73
N PHE A 135 -9.27 1.63 -2.91
CA PHE A 135 -9.33 2.26 -4.24
C PHE A 135 -8.09 3.05 -4.64
N LEU A 136 -7.18 3.38 -3.71
CA LEU A 136 -5.98 4.17 -4.03
C LEU A 136 -5.13 3.52 -5.12
N TRP A 137 -5.10 2.19 -5.17
CA TRP A 137 -4.34 1.48 -6.20
C TRP A 137 -4.76 1.85 -7.63
N HIS A 138 -6.05 2.10 -7.88
CA HIS A 138 -6.53 2.55 -9.19
C HIS A 138 -5.94 3.90 -9.58
N HIS A 139 -5.88 4.82 -8.61
CA HIS A 139 -5.29 6.13 -8.83
C HIS A 139 -3.80 6.01 -9.15
N VAL A 140 -3.05 5.20 -8.39
CA VAL A 140 -1.62 4.99 -8.66
C VAL A 140 -1.38 4.36 -10.03
N VAL A 141 -2.22 3.41 -10.47
CA VAL A 141 -2.13 2.85 -11.84
C VAL A 141 -2.33 3.93 -12.91
N LYS A 142 -3.26 4.88 -12.69
CA LYS A 142 -3.43 6.03 -13.59
C LYS A 142 -2.18 6.93 -13.60
N LEU A 143 -1.56 7.18 -12.44
CA LEU A 143 -0.33 7.96 -12.34
C LEU A 143 0.83 7.26 -13.06
N ALA A 144 0.99 5.95 -12.89
CA ALA A 144 2.01 5.16 -13.57
C ALA A 144 1.81 5.21 -15.09
N THR A 145 0.59 4.99 -15.56
CA THR A 145 0.25 5.10 -16.99
C THR A 145 0.56 6.48 -17.55
N LYS A 146 0.31 7.54 -16.78
CA LYS A 146 0.64 8.92 -17.16
C LYS A 146 2.16 9.14 -17.21
N ALA A 147 2.90 8.64 -16.22
CA ALA A 147 4.36 8.69 -16.20
C ALA A 147 4.97 7.99 -17.43
N ASP A 148 4.41 6.86 -17.85
CA ASP A 148 4.86 6.11 -19.01
C ASP A 148 4.61 6.88 -20.32
N ARG A 149 3.49 7.59 -20.45
CA ARG A 149 3.24 8.45 -21.63
C ARG A 149 4.22 9.62 -21.71
N MET A 150 4.50 10.25 -20.57
CA MET A 150 5.45 11.36 -20.47
C MET A 150 6.88 10.96 -20.82
N SER A 151 7.28 9.71 -20.54
CA SER A 151 8.64 9.23 -20.87
C SER A 151 8.82 8.88 -22.35
N VAL A 152 7.73 8.61 -23.08
CA VAL A 152 7.75 8.30 -24.52
C VAL A 152 7.62 9.56 -25.40
N GLY A 153 7.38 10.75 -24.81
CA GLY A 153 7.26 12.02 -25.54
C GLY A 153 5.98 12.14 -26.36
N GLN A 154 4.90 11.49 -25.91
CA GLN A 154 3.55 11.65 -26.49
C GLN A 154 2.67 12.46 -25.54
N ASP A 155 2.70 13.77 -25.71
CA ASP A 155 1.67 14.71 -25.24
C ASP A 155 0.98 15.33 -26.45
#